data_AF-A0A2E1S3X5-F1
#
_entry.id   AF-A0A2E1S3X5-F1
#
_cell.length_a   1.000
_cell.length_b   1.000
_cell.length_c   1.000
_cell.angle_alpha   90.00
_cell.angle_beta   90.00
_cell.angle_gamma   90.00
#
_symmetry.space_group_name_H-M   'P 1'
#
loop_
_entity.id
_entity.type
_entity.pdbx_description
1 polymer ?
#
loop_
_entity_poly.entity_id
_entity_poly.type
_entity_poly.pdbx_seq_one_letter_code
_entity_poly.pdbx_strand_id
1 'polypeptide(L)'
;MKKITLLIIALSFALSASSQTIVDAAVSNKNFSTLVTALKAADLVGALSGEGPFTVFAPNNDAFAKIDSKTLSSLLEPANVKALSNILTYHVVSGKLLAADVANALKAGEGKAKLKSLNGQELTAISK
;
A
#
# COMPACT_ATOMS: atom_id res chain seq x y z
N MET A 1 -0.02 49.55 -36.51
CA MET A 1 0.46 49.97 -35.16
C MET A 1 -0.59 49.51 -34.16
N LYS A 2 -0.47 48.36 -33.49
CA LYS A 2 0.37 48.14 -32.29
C LYS A 2 0.62 46.63 -32.14
N LYS A 3 1.90 46.28 -31.96
CA LYS A 3 2.40 44.92 -31.74
C LYS A 3 2.00 44.49 -30.32
N ILE A 4 1.33 43.35 -30.16
CA ILE A 4 1.14 42.71 -28.86
C ILE A 4 1.84 41.36 -28.94
N THR A 5 3.15 41.42 -28.68
CA THR A 5 3.99 40.26 -28.39
C THR A 5 3.59 39.78 -27.00
N LEU A 6 2.71 38.77 -26.94
CA LEU A 6 2.40 38.08 -25.70
C LEU A 6 3.48 37.02 -25.44
N LEU A 7 4.42 37.41 -24.60
CA LEU A 7 5.49 36.59 -24.04
C LEU A 7 4.87 35.43 -23.25
N ILE A 8 4.78 34.24 -23.85
CA ILE A 8 4.40 33.01 -23.13
C ILE A 8 5.60 32.62 -22.25
N ILE A 9 5.56 33.08 -21.01
CA ILE A 9 6.43 32.65 -19.93
C ILE A 9 6.25 31.14 -19.76
N ALA A 10 7.31 30.39 -20.02
CA ALA A 10 7.42 28.98 -19.72
C ALA A 10 7.29 28.79 -18.20
N LEU A 11 6.07 28.52 -17.73
CA LEU A 11 5.86 28.00 -16.39
C LEU A 11 6.11 26.50 -16.44
N SER A 12 7.40 26.14 -16.40
CA SER A 12 7.85 24.79 -16.11
C SER A 12 7.39 24.43 -14.70
N PHE A 13 6.16 23.94 -14.58
CA PHE A 13 5.67 23.30 -13.38
C PHE A 13 6.42 21.97 -13.27
N ALA A 14 7.60 22.01 -12.65
CA ALA A 14 8.26 20.81 -12.19
C ALA A 14 7.31 20.16 -11.19
N LEU A 15 6.53 19.17 -11.64
CA LEU A 15 5.95 18.16 -10.78
C LEU A 15 7.13 17.42 -10.14
N SER A 16 7.66 17.95 -9.05
CA SER A 16 8.38 17.14 -8.08
C SER A 16 7.33 16.24 -7.42
N ALA A 17 6.89 15.21 -8.15
CA ALA A 17 6.27 14.06 -7.54
C ALA A 17 7.34 13.50 -6.60
N SER A 18 7.17 13.73 -5.29
CA SER A 18 7.93 13.03 -4.28
C SER A 18 7.71 11.54 -4.55
N SER A 19 8.65 10.91 -5.24
CA SER A 19 8.56 9.53 -5.71
C SER A 19 8.82 8.56 -4.55
N GLN A 20 8.30 8.88 -3.36
CA GLN A 20 8.31 7.95 -2.25
C GLN A 20 7.34 6.84 -2.58
N THR A 21 7.91 5.67 -2.86
CA THR A 21 7.14 4.45 -3.04
C THR A 21 6.51 4.06 -1.71
N ILE A 22 5.53 3.16 -1.77
CA ILE A 22 4.90 2.61 -0.57
C ILE A 22 5.95 1.91 0.31
N VAL A 23 6.97 1.33 -0.33
CA VAL A 23 8.10 0.71 0.37
C VAL A 23 8.96 1.76 1.05
N ASP A 24 9.24 2.90 0.40
CA ASP A 24 10.03 3.99 0.98
C ASP A 24 9.35 4.59 2.22
N ALA A 25 8.03 4.76 2.17
CA ALA A 25 7.21 5.17 3.31
C ALA A 25 7.24 4.15 4.45
N ALA A 26 7.22 2.84 4.14
CA ALA A 26 7.33 1.79 5.14
C ALA A 26 8.72 1.74 5.78
N VAL A 27 9.79 1.90 5.00
CA VAL A 27 11.19 1.94 5.48
C VAL A 27 11.43 3.16 6.37
N SER A 28 10.81 4.30 6.04
CA SER A 28 10.95 5.54 6.82
C SER A 28 10.31 5.47 8.21
N ASN A 29 9.44 4.48 8.46
CA ASN A 29 8.72 4.35 9.72
C ASN A 29 9.13 3.10 10.50
N LYS A 30 9.67 3.30 11.71
CA LYS A 30 10.11 2.22 12.59
C LYS A 30 8.99 1.23 12.97
N ASN A 31 7.73 1.65 12.91
CA ASN A 31 6.57 0.80 13.21
C ASN A 31 6.24 -0.23 12.12
N PHE A 32 6.91 -0.16 10.95
CA PHE A 32 6.72 -1.09 9.83
C PHE A 32 7.98 -1.90 9.51
N SER A 33 8.98 -1.93 10.41
CA SER A 33 10.24 -2.64 10.19
C SER A 33 10.05 -4.14 9.93
N THR A 34 9.12 -4.80 10.65
CA THR A 34 8.78 -6.21 10.42
C THR A 34 8.17 -6.44 9.04
N LEU A 35 7.32 -5.52 8.58
CA LEU A 35 6.72 -5.57 7.25
C LEU A 35 7.79 -5.43 6.16
N VAL A 36 8.75 -4.52 6.32
CA VAL A 36 9.86 -4.34 5.37
C VAL A 36 10.69 -5.61 5.24
N THR A 37 10.98 -6.29 6.37
CA THR A 37 11.70 -7.57 6.36
C THR A 37 10.90 -8.64 5.62
N ALA A 38 9.59 -8.73 5.85
CA ALA A 38 8.70 -9.65 5.15
C ALA A 38 8.63 -9.36 3.64
N LEU A 39 8.53 -8.09 3.24
CA LEU A 39 8.49 -7.67 1.83
C LEU A 39 9.79 -8.03 1.09
N LYS A 40 10.94 -7.87 1.76
CA LYS A 40 12.24 -8.29 1.23
C LYS A 40 12.35 -9.80 1.11
N ALA A 41 11.89 -10.55 2.11
CA ALA A 41 11.87 -12.01 2.06
C ALA A 41 10.94 -12.55 0.97
N ALA A 42 9.84 -11.84 0.68
CA ALA A 42 8.86 -12.20 -0.35
C ALA A 42 9.20 -11.70 -1.76
N ASP A 43 10.31 -10.99 -1.95
CA ASP A 43 10.70 -10.31 -3.20
C ASP A 43 9.62 -9.38 -3.80
N LEU A 44 8.71 -8.86 -2.95
CA LEU A 44 7.58 -8.02 -3.39
C LEU A 44 7.91 -6.52 -3.41
N VAL A 45 9.11 -6.14 -3.00
CA VAL A 45 9.56 -4.74 -2.98
C VAL A 45 9.46 -4.10 -4.37
N GLY A 46 9.87 -4.82 -5.43
CA GLY A 46 9.79 -4.33 -6.79
C GLY A 46 8.35 -4.17 -7.27
N ALA A 47 7.48 -5.15 -6.98
CA ALA A 47 6.08 -5.14 -7.38
C ALA A 47 5.28 -4.00 -6.73
N LEU A 48 5.54 -3.71 -5.45
CA LEU A 48 4.87 -2.62 -4.71
C LEU A 48 5.51 -1.24 -4.92
N SER A 49 6.67 -1.19 -5.57
CA SER A 49 7.32 0.05 -5.99
C SER A 49 6.98 0.46 -7.43
N GLY A 50 6.20 -0.35 -8.16
CA GLY A 50 5.82 -0.09 -9.55
C GLY A 50 4.83 1.06 -9.73
N GLU A 51 4.69 1.52 -10.97
CA GLU A 51 3.77 2.59 -11.38
C GLU A 51 2.30 2.12 -11.34
N GLY A 52 1.69 2.16 -10.17
CA GLY A 52 0.27 1.94 -10.02
C GLY A 52 -0.26 2.57 -8.73
N PRO A 53 -1.51 3.07 -8.72
CA PRO A 53 -2.14 3.42 -7.46
C PRO A 53 -2.42 2.12 -6.71
N PHE A 54 -1.56 1.80 -5.75
CA PHE A 54 -1.77 0.70 -4.81
C PHE A 54 -2.14 1.28 -3.44
N THR A 55 -3.12 0.68 -2.79
CA THR A 55 -3.45 0.96 -1.40
C THR A 55 -3.00 -0.23 -0.57
N VAL A 56 -2.02 -0.03 0.31
CA VAL A 56 -1.47 -1.11 1.14
C VAL A 56 -1.93 -0.94 2.58
N PHE A 57 -2.62 -1.95 3.10
CA PHE A 57 -2.97 -2.07 4.51
C PHE A 57 -1.78 -2.62 5.29
N ALA A 58 -0.81 -1.75 5.58
CA ALA A 58 0.40 -2.11 6.32
C ALA A 58 0.10 -2.37 7.81
N PRO A 59 0.27 -3.61 8.31
CA PRO A 59 0.17 -3.88 9.74
C PRO A 59 1.35 -3.22 10.47
N ASN A 60 1.11 -2.69 11.67
CA ASN A 60 2.17 -2.19 12.53
C ASN A 60 2.87 -3.34 13.27
N ASN A 61 4.00 -3.04 13.92
CA ASN A 61 4.73 -4.01 14.73
C ASN A 61 3.85 -4.66 15.83
N ASP A 62 2.89 -3.93 16.41
CA ASP A 62 1.95 -4.50 17.41
C ASP A 62 1.02 -5.57 16.80
N ALA A 63 0.60 -5.41 15.54
CA ALA A 63 -0.18 -6.43 14.84
C ALA A 63 0.66 -7.70 14.62
N PHE A 64 1.95 -7.57 14.32
CA PHE A 64 2.86 -8.71 14.24
C PHE A 64 3.15 -9.33 15.61
N ALA A 65 3.21 -8.53 16.68
CA ALA A 65 3.41 -9.02 18.04
C ALA A 65 2.23 -9.86 18.58
N LYS A 66 1.03 -9.69 18.01
CA LYS A 66 -0.14 -10.53 18.29
C LYS A 66 -0.11 -11.88 17.59
N ILE A 67 0.81 -12.08 16.64
CA ILE A 67 1.02 -13.36 15.97
C ILE A 67 2.11 -14.10 16.72
N ASP A 68 1.92 -15.40 16.95
CA ASP A 68 2.96 -16.23 17.56
C ASP A 68 4.25 -16.14 16.74
N SER A 69 5.37 -15.89 17.43
CA SER A 69 6.69 -15.76 16.79
C SER A 69 7.05 -16.97 15.93
N LYS A 70 6.61 -18.17 16.32
CA LYS A 70 6.78 -19.41 15.54
C LYS A 70 6.10 -19.33 14.17
N THR A 71 4.90 -18.77 14.10
CA THR A 71 4.15 -18.58 12.85
C THR A 71 4.81 -17.51 12.00
N LEU A 72 5.25 -16.40 12.60
CA LEU A 72 5.97 -15.34 11.88
C LEU A 72 7.29 -15.87 11.29
N SER A 73 8.11 -16.56 12.09
CA SER A 73 9.35 -17.17 11.62
C SER A 73 9.11 -18.19 10.52
N SER A 74 8.07 -19.03 10.64
CA SER A 74 7.69 -19.98 9.57
C SER A 74 7.31 -19.23 8.29
N LEU A 75 6.55 -18.14 8.38
CA LEU A 75 6.17 -17.32 7.22
C LEU A 75 7.35 -16.64 6.54
N LEU A 76 8.43 -16.35 7.27
CA LEU A 76 9.67 -15.78 6.73
C LEU A 76 10.60 -16.84 6.12
N GLU A 77 10.32 -18.13 6.28
CA GLU A 77 11.14 -19.17 5.67
C GLU A 77 11.02 -19.17 4.14
N PRO A 78 12.10 -19.47 3.41
CA PRO A 78 12.10 -19.49 1.94
C PRO A 78 11.06 -20.48 1.37
N ALA A 79 10.78 -21.57 2.09
CA ALA A 79 9.74 -22.54 1.73
C ALA A 79 8.33 -21.93 1.71
N ASN A 80 8.10 -20.86 2.46
CA ASN A 80 6.79 -20.20 2.62
C ASN A 80 6.70 -18.86 1.89
N VAL A 81 7.70 -18.49 1.09
CA VAL A 81 7.71 -17.23 0.29
C VAL A 81 6.45 -17.09 -0.56
N LYS A 82 5.94 -18.19 -1.14
CA LYS A 82 4.68 -18.17 -1.89
C LYS A 82 3.48 -17.83 -1.01
N ALA A 83 3.41 -18.36 0.20
CA ALA A 83 2.36 -18.04 1.17
C ALA A 83 2.50 -16.59 1.67
N LEU A 84 3.72 -16.14 1.95
CA LEU A 84 4.02 -14.77 2.36
C LEU A 84 3.62 -13.77 1.28
N SER A 85 3.96 -14.04 0.02
CA SER A 85 3.54 -13.23 -1.13
C SER A 85 2.02 -13.21 -1.28
N ASN A 86 1.34 -14.34 -1.07
CA ASN A 86 -0.12 -14.43 -1.07
C ASN A 86 -0.77 -13.55 0.02
N ILE A 87 -0.20 -13.55 1.23
CA ILE A 87 -0.66 -12.73 2.35
C ILE A 87 -0.41 -11.24 2.09
N LEU A 88 0.76 -10.89 1.57
CA LEU A 88 1.12 -9.50 1.29
C LEU A 88 0.27 -8.93 0.15
N THR A 89 0.02 -9.69 -0.91
CA THR A 89 -0.89 -9.31 -2.01
C THR A 89 -2.35 -9.22 -1.55
N TYR A 90 -2.74 -9.95 -0.50
CA TYR A 90 -4.04 -9.78 0.14
C TYR A 90 -4.16 -8.44 0.88
N HIS A 91 -3.07 -7.91 1.44
CA HIS A 91 -3.05 -6.59 2.08
C HIS A 91 -2.95 -5.43 1.08
N VAL A 92 -2.80 -5.72 -0.21
CA VAL A 92 -2.67 -4.72 -1.27
C VAL A 92 -3.98 -4.68 -2.04
N VAL A 93 -4.57 -3.50 -2.15
CA VAL A 93 -5.72 -3.23 -3.03
C VAL A 93 -5.22 -2.50 -4.27
N SER A 94 -5.64 -2.99 -5.43
CA SER A 94 -5.42 -2.29 -6.69
C SER A 94 -6.39 -1.12 -6.77
N GLY A 95 -5.85 0.10 -6.91
CA GLY A 95 -6.63 1.33 -6.96
C GLY A 95 -6.29 2.29 -5.82
N LYS A 96 -6.63 3.56 -6.07
CA LYS A 96 -6.53 4.62 -5.07
C LYS A 96 -7.79 4.59 -4.22
N LEU A 97 -7.65 4.16 -2.97
CA LEU A 97 -8.73 4.12 -2.01
C LEU A 97 -8.39 5.08 -0.88
N LEU A 98 -9.10 6.20 -0.78
CA LEU A 98 -8.88 7.15 0.32
C LEU A 98 -9.56 6.63 1.58
N ALA A 99 -9.02 6.99 2.75
CA ALA A 99 -9.65 6.67 4.03
C ALA A 99 -11.11 7.17 4.11
N ALA A 100 -11.40 8.31 3.48
CA ALA A 100 -12.76 8.84 3.35
C ALA A 100 -13.69 7.93 2.51
N ASP A 101 -13.17 7.32 1.45
CA ASP A 101 -13.94 6.39 0.61
C ASP A 101 -14.27 5.11 1.40
N VAL A 102 -13.31 4.59 2.17
CA VAL A 102 -13.56 3.44 3.06
C VAL A 102 -14.58 3.79 4.13
N ALA A 103 -14.44 4.95 4.78
CA ALA A 103 -15.37 5.40 5.80
C ALA A 103 -16.79 5.61 5.24
N ASN A 104 -16.92 6.17 4.04
CA ASN A 104 -18.20 6.34 3.37
C ASN A 104 -18.80 5.00 2.93
N ALA A 105 -17.98 4.09 2.39
CA ALA A 105 -18.43 2.74 2.04
C ALA A 105 -18.89 1.94 3.27
N LEU A 106 -18.20 2.09 4.41
CA LEU A 106 -18.63 1.50 5.67
C LEU A 106 -19.95 2.09 6.15
N LYS A 107 -20.15 3.41 6.06
CA LYS A 107 -21.42 4.06 6.41
C LYS A 107 -22.57 3.62 5.49
N ALA A 108 -22.30 3.53 4.19
CA ALA A 108 -23.29 3.14 3.18
C ALA A 108 -23.62 1.64 3.23
N GLY A 109 -22.67 0.79 3.63
CA GLY A 109 -22.81 -0.66 3.71
C GLY A 109 -23.12 -1.19 5.11
N GLU A 110 -23.77 -0.40 5.97
CA GLU A 110 -24.17 -0.80 7.34
C GLU A 110 -23.01 -1.38 8.16
N GLY A 111 -21.83 -0.76 8.06
CA GLY A 111 -20.61 -1.16 8.74
C GLY A 111 -19.76 -2.18 7.98
N LYS A 112 -20.06 -2.49 6.71
CA LYS A 112 -19.27 -3.40 5.86
C LYS A 112 -18.88 -2.74 4.54
N ALA A 113 -17.60 -2.80 4.19
CA ALA A 113 -17.10 -2.36 2.88
C ALA A 113 -16.30 -3.50 2.22
N LYS A 114 -16.68 -3.87 0.99
CA LYS A 114 -15.97 -4.87 0.21
C LYS A 114 -14.96 -4.19 -0.72
N LEU A 115 -13.70 -4.62 -0.66
CA LEU A 115 -12.59 -4.09 -1.42
C LEU A 115 -11.91 -5.24 -2.17
N LYS A 116 -11.52 -5.05 -3.42
CA LYS A 116 -10.85 -6.09 -4.20
C LYS A 116 -9.33 -6.05 -3.97
N SER A 117 -8.76 -7.09 -3.37
CA SER A 117 -7.31 -7.21 -3.20
C SER A 117 -6.60 -7.57 -4.51
N LEU A 118 -5.28 -7.38 -4.54
CA LEU A 118 -4.40 -7.70 -5.67
C LEU A 118 -4.29 -9.22 -5.89
N ASN A 119 -4.56 -10.02 -4.85
CA ASN A 119 -4.69 -11.47 -4.93
C ASN A 119 -6.05 -11.93 -5.53
N GLY A 120 -6.93 -10.99 -5.91
CA GLY A 120 -8.24 -11.30 -6.47
C GLY A 120 -9.30 -11.69 -5.42
N GLN A 121 -8.94 -11.78 -4.14
CA GLN A 121 -9.88 -12.02 -3.04
C GLN A 121 -10.53 -10.70 -2.55
N GLU A 122 -11.76 -10.77 -2.06
CA GLU A 122 -12.46 -9.62 -1.46
C GLU A 122 -12.03 -9.42 0.00
N LEU A 123 -11.45 -8.26 0.29
CA LEU A 123 -11.27 -7.75 1.65
C LEU A 123 -12.59 -7.18 2.13
N THR A 124 -13.11 -7.67 3.26
CA THR A 124 -14.24 -7.03 3.93
C THR A 124 -13.73 -6.21 5.10
N ALA A 125 -13.76 -4.89 4.96
CA ALA A 125 -13.58 -3.99 6.08
C ALA A 125 -14.88 -3.97 6.88
N ILE A 126 -14.79 -4.20 8.18
CA ILE A 126 -15.92 -4.10 9.11
C ILE A 126 -15.63 -2.99 10.12
N SER A 127 -16.59 -2.07 10.32
CA SER A 127 -16.52 -1.16 11.46
C SER A 127 -17.01 -1.92 12.68
N LYS A 128 -16.09 -2.24 13.60
CA LYS A 128 -16.43 -2.82 14.89
C LYS A 128 -16.69 -1.71 15.91
#